data_AF-A0A371IWG9-F1
#
_entry.id   AF-A0A371IWG9-F1
#
_cell.length_a   1.000
_cell.length_b   1.000
_cell.length_c   1.000
_cell.angle_alpha   90.00
_cell.angle_beta   90.00
_cell.angle_gamma   90.00
#
_symmetry.space_group_name_H-M   'P 1'
#
loop_
_entity.id
_entity.type
_entity.pdbx_description
1 polymer ?
#
loop_
_entity_poly.entity_id
_entity_poly.type
_entity_poly.pdbx_seq_one_letter_code
_entity_poly.pdbx_strand_id
1 'polypeptide(L)'
;MTILKSFEKPLTPEEEASYLTKFKVEKDENAKEVLIERNMRLVAHIAKKYNNSNEDQDDLISIGTIGLIKAIETYNVDKGTRLATYASKCIENEILMNIRTNKKNKVQVSLQDPIGMDKEGNEISLIDVLGTDIDYIIDQVELKVQIGKLYEQLDKILTKREKEIVQLRYGLTQSGYKTQREIAQKLEISRSYVSRIEKRALKKLRKELKSEKSLN
;
A
#
# COMPACT_ATOMS: atom_id res chain seq x y z
N MET A 1 -23.07 6.89 27.85
CA MET A 1 -23.45 5.50 28.20
C MET A 1 -24.97 5.34 28.06
N THR A 2 -25.49 5.41 26.83
CA THR A 2 -26.95 5.41 26.58
C THR A 2 -27.28 4.80 25.21
N ILE A 3 -26.79 3.58 24.93
CA ILE A 3 -27.19 2.79 23.74
C ILE A 3 -28.01 1.54 24.15
N LEU A 4 -28.32 1.38 25.44
CA LEU A 4 -29.27 0.39 25.95
C LEU A 4 -30.71 0.95 26.02
N LYS A 5 -31.08 1.91 25.17
CA LYS A 5 -32.50 2.17 24.90
C LYS A 5 -33.01 0.92 24.18
N SER A 6 -33.73 0.09 24.95
CA SER A 6 -34.30 -1.19 24.56
C SER A 6 -34.67 -1.26 23.08
N PHE A 7 -33.90 -2.00 22.29
CA PHE A 7 -34.26 -2.35 20.92
C PHE A 7 -35.74 -2.74 20.84
N GLU A 8 -36.43 -2.33 19.79
CA GLU A 8 -37.86 -2.60 19.66
C GLU A 8 -38.17 -4.10 19.66
N LYS A 9 -39.40 -4.45 20.03
CA LYS A 9 -39.83 -5.85 20.00
C LYS A 9 -39.86 -6.34 18.54
N PRO A 10 -39.47 -7.59 18.27
CA PRO A 10 -39.54 -8.14 16.93
C PRO A 10 -41.00 -8.12 16.42
N LEU A 11 -41.13 -7.94 15.11
CA LEU A 11 -42.42 -8.01 14.43
C LEU A 11 -42.99 -9.43 14.49
N THR A 12 -44.30 -9.53 14.45
CA THR A 12 -44.98 -10.81 14.19
C THR A 12 -44.75 -11.25 12.74
N PRO A 13 -44.91 -12.54 12.40
CA PRO A 13 -44.74 -13.02 11.02
C PRO A 13 -45.63 -12.31 10.00
N GLU A 14 -46.85 -11.94 10.41
CA GLU A 14 -47.83 -11.24 9.55
C GLU A 14 -47.39 -9.78 9.30
N GLU A 15 -46.95 -9.08 10.34
CA GLU A 15 -46.40 -7.72 10.21
C GLU A 15 -45.12 -7.72 9.37
N GLU A 16 -44.21 -8.68 9.60
CA GLU A 16 -42.96 -8.82 8.83
C GLU A 16 -43.25 -9.01 7.33
N ALA A 17 -44.22 -9.86 6.98
CA ALA A 17 -44.65 -10.06 5.60
C ALA A 17 -45.25 -8.76 4.99
N SER A 18 -46.02 -8.01 5.77
CA SER A 18 -46.59 -6.72 5.34
C SER A 18 -45.51 -5.69 5.04
N TYR A 19 -44.55 -5.49 5.95
CA TYR A 19 -43.45 -4.55 5.74
C TYR A 19 -42.51 -4.97 4.61
N LEU A 20 -42.26 -6.27 4.44
CA LEU A 20 -41.51 -6.79 3.29
C LEU A 20 -42.21 -6.51 1.96
N THR A 21 -43.54 -6.63 1.92
CA THR A 21 -44.33 -6.33 0.73
C THR A 21 -44.26 -4.84 0.39
N LYS A 22 -44.45 -3.96 1.39
CA LYS A 22 -44.30 -2.51 1.22
C LYS A 22 -42.92 -2.11 0.70
N PHE A 23 -41.87 -2.71 1.26
CA PHE A 23 -40.51 -2.44 0.80
C PHE A 23 -40.26 -2.95 -0.62
N LYS A 24 -40.64 -4.19 -0.95
CA LYS A 24 -40.30 -4.83 -2.22
C LYS A 24 -41.18 -4.40 -3.40
N VAL A 25 -42.47 -4.19 -3.15
CA VAL A 25 -43.47 -3.88 -4.19
C VAL A 25 -43.68 -2.37 -4.28
N GLU A 26 -43.90 -1.72 -3.15
CA GLU A 26 -44.23 -0.29 -3.09
C GLU A 26 -42.97 0.60 -3.03
N LYS A 27 -41.77 0.00 -2.87
CA LYS A 27 -40.48 0.69 -2.72
C LYS A 27 -40.46 1.71 -1.59
N ASP A 28 -41.18 1.43 -0.51
CA ASP A 28 -41.21 2.28 0.68
C ASP A 28 -39.94 2.07 1.51
N GLU A 29 -39.05 3.06 1.51
CA GLU A 29 -37.83 3.03 2.32
C GLU A 29 -38.11 3.10 3.83
N ASN A 30 -39.25 3.67 4.27
CA ASN A 30 -39.59 3.66 5.69
C ASN A 30 -39.88 2.23 6.18
N ALA A 31 -40.43 1.38 5.31
CA ALA A 31 -40.63 -0.03 5.63
C ALA A 31 -39.30 -0.78 5.83
N LYS A 32 -38.25 -0.38 5.10
CA LYS A 32 -36.89 -0.91 5.28
C LYS A 32 -36.32 -0.51 6.64
N GLU A 33 -36.45 0.75 7.04
CA GLU A 33 -36.00 1.25 8.34
C GLU A 33 -36.67 0.49 9.49
N VAL A 34 -37.99 0.32 9.45
CA VAL A 34 -38.73 -0.45 10.46
C VAL A 34 -38.25 -1.90 10.52
N LEU A 35 -38.02 -2.56 9.38
CA LEU A 35 -37.49 -3.92 9.35
C LEU A 35 -36.09 -4.02 9.97
N ILE A 36 -35.23 -3.01 9.76
CA ILE A 36 -33.89 -2.95 10.35
C ILE A 36 -34.00 -2.80 11.87
N GLU A 37 -34.71 -1.78 12.35
CA GLU A 37 -34.84 -1.47 13.78
C GLU A 37 -35.41 -2.65 14.59
N ARG A 38 -36.43 -3.31 14.03
CA ARG A 38 -37.11 -4.46 14.65
C ARG A 38 -36.25 -5.72 14.72
N ASN A 39 -35.20 -5.80 13.91
CA ASN A 39 -34.26 -6.91 13.87
C ASN A 39 -32.91 -6.61 14.56
N MET A 40 -32.73 -5.43 15.16
CA MET A 40 -31.47 -5.08 15.83
C MET A 40 -31.10 -5.99 17.00
N ARG A 41 -32.10 -6.59 17.69
CA ARG A 41 -31.85 -7.59 18.74
C ARG A 41 -31.14 -8.83 18.20
N LEU A 42 -31.46 -9.24 16.97
CA LEU A 42 -30.82 -10.37 16.30
C LEU A 42 -29.34 -10.05 16.02
N VAL A 43 -29.07 -8.85 15.50
CA VAL A 43 -27.70 -8.37 15.24
C VAL A 43 -26.88 -8.38 16.53
N ALA A 44 -27.39 -7.77 17.60
CA ALA A 44 -26.71 -7.73 18.89
C ALA A 44 -26.46 -9.14 19.46
N HIS A 45 -27.42 -10.05 19.31
CA HIS A 45 -27.27 -11.44 19.76
C HIS A 45 -26.16 -12.17 18.99
N ILE A 46 -26.10 -12.02 17.67
CA ILE A 46 -25.08 -12.65 16.82
C ILE A 46 -23.70 -12.02 17.07
N ALA A 47 -23.61 -10.69 17.15
CA ALA A 47 -22.37 -9.98 17.43
C ALA A 47 -21.72 -10.43 18.75
N LYS A 48 -22.54 -10.73 19.78
CA LYS A 48 -22.03 -11.23 21.08
C LYS A 48 -21.21 -12.52 20.98
N LYS A 49 -21.48 -13.38 19.99
CA LYS A 49 -20.69 -14.61 19.74
C LYS A 49 -19.23 -14.29 19.37
N TYR A 50 -18.97 -13.08 18.86
CA TYR A 50 -17.69 -12.63 18.32
C TYR A 50 -16.92 -11.68 19.25
N ASN A 51 -17.38 -11.47 20.49
CA ASN A 51 -16.81 -10.55 21.46
C ASN A 51 -15.37 -10.89 21.91
N ASN A 52 -14.90 -12.12 21.65
CA ASN A 52 -13.51 -12.52 21.90
C ASN A 52 -12.54 -12.04 20.80
N SER A 53 -13.04 -11.34 19.78
CA SER A 53 -12.22 -10.63 18.81
C SER A 53 -11.69 -9.35 19.46
N ASN A 54 -10.51 -8.86 19.08
CA ASN A 54 -9.97 -7.58 19.57
C ASN A 54 -10.76 -6.35 19.06
N GLU A 55 -12.01 -6.53 18.62
CA GLU A 55 -12.86 -5.50 18.02
C GLU A 55 -13.91 -5.05 19.04
N ASP A 56 -14.24 -3.77 19.03
CA ASP A 56 -15.28 -3.22 19.90
C ASP A 56 -16.64 -3.88 19.58
N GLN A 57 -17.43 -4.14 20.63
CA GLN A 57 -18.76 -4.71 20.49
C GLN A 57 -19.68 -3.80 19.66
N ASP A 58 -19.53 -2.48 19.79
CA ASP A 58 -20.32 -1.50 19.03
C ASP A 58 -19.95 -1.51 17.53
N ASP A 59 -18.68 -1.77 17.20
CA ASP A 59 -18.22 -1.95 15.82
C ASP A 59 -18.80 -3.22 15.21
N LEU A 60 -18.78 -4.34 15.95
CA LEU A 60 -19.36 -5.61 15.51
C LEU A 60 -20.87 -5.48 15.26
N ILE A 61 -21.59 -4.71 16.07
CA ILE A 61 -23.01 -4.40 15.86
C ILE A 61 -23.18 -3.57 14.60
N SER A 62 -22.34 -2.56 14.38
CA SER A 62 -22.41 -1.70 13.18
C SER A 62 -22.17 -2.50 11.90
N ILE A 63 -21.15 -3.37 11.89
CA ILE A 63 -20.86 -4.28 10.77
C ILE A 63 -21.98 -5.29 10.57
N GLY A 64 -22.49 -5.87 11.66
CA GLY A 64 -23.62 -6.78 11.61
C GLY A 64 -24.88 -6.13 11.03
N THR A 65 -25.08 -4.83 11.29
CA THR A 65 -26.20 -4.05 10.75
C THR A 65 -26.10 -3.91 9.23
N ILE A 66 -24.89 -3.75 8.68
CA ILE A 66 -24.67 -3.80 7.22
C ILE A 66 -25.11 -5.17 6.66
N GLY A 67 -24.80 -6.26 7.36
CA GLY A 67 -25.24 -7.61 6.98
C GLY A 67 -26.76 -7.78 7.03
N LEU A 68 -27.43 -7.18 8.01
CA LEU A 68 -28.89 -7.16 8.10
C LEU A 68 -29.52 -6.36 6.94
N ILE A 69 -28.98 -5.18 6.62
CA ILE A 69 -29.46 -4.35 5.50
C ILE A 69 -29.37 -5.15 4.19
N LYS A 70 -28.21 -5.75 3.91
CA LYS A 70 -28.00 -6.62 2.74
C LYS A 70 -28.98 -7.80 2.73
N ALA A 71 -29.27 -8.38 3.90
CA ALA A 71 -30.23 -9.46 4.00
C ALA A 71 -31.64 -9.00 3.59
N ILE A 72 -32.13 -7.89 4.12
CA ILE A 72 -33.46 -7.34 3.79
C ILE A 72 -33.53 -7.00 2.29
N GLU A 73 -32.48 -6.39 1.73
CA GLU A 73 -32.39 -6.04 0.31
C GLU A 73 -32.40 -7.27 -0.61
N THR A 74 -31.82 -8.39 -0.20
CA THR A 74 -31.68 -9.59 -1.05
C THR A 74 -32.64 -10.73 -0.71
N TYR A 75 -33.40 -10.60 0.39
CA TYR A 75 -34.34 -11.61 0.83
C TYR A 75 -35.46 -11.85 -0.18
N ASN A 76 -35.80 -13.13 -0.36
CA ASN A 76 -36.88 -13.59 -1.23
C ASN A 76 -37.81 -14.52 -0.43
N VAL A 77 -39.09 -14.12 -0.37
CA VAL A 77 -40.16 -14.82 0.38
C VAL A 77 -40.49 -16.19 -0.24
N ASP A 78 -40.37 -16.34 -1.56
CA ASP A 78 -40.71 -17.55 -2.32
C ASP A 78 -39.83 -18.75 -1.96
N LYS A 79 -38.67 -18.50 -1.34
CA LYS A 79 -37.73 -19.54 -0.89
C LYS A 79 -38.15 -20.22 0.41
N GLY A 80 -39.22 -19.76 1.07
CA GLY A 80 -39.84 -20.42 2.24
C GLY A 80 -39.02 -20.41 3.54
N THR A 81 -37.85 -19.78 3.56
CA THR A 81 -37.02 -19.62 4.76
C THR A 81 -37.40 -18.34 5.50
N ARG A 82 -37.50 -18.36 6.84
CA ARG A 82 -37.77 -17.14 7.63
C ARG A 82 -36.68 -16.07 7.44
N LEU A 83 -37.07 -14.78 7.44
CA LEU A 83 -36.15 -13.65 7.30
C LEU A 83 -35.03 -13.70 8.34
N ALA A 84 -35.37 -13.92 9.61
CA ALA A 84 -34.39 -14.02 10.69
C ALA A 84 -33.32 -15.10 10.42
N THR A 85 -33.69 -16.25 9.85
CA THR A 85 -32.76 -17.33 9.53
C THR A 85 -31.82 -16.95 8.38
N TYR A 86 -32.33 -16.28 7.36
CA TYR A 86 -31.52 -15.77 6.25
C TYR A 86 -30.60 -14.63 6.71
N ALA A 87 -31.15 -13.64 7.41
CA ALA A 87 -30.43 -12.50 7.96
C ALA A 87 -29.32 -12.94 8.90
N SER A 88 -29.54 -13.97 9.72
CA SER A 88 -28.51 -14.51 10.61
C SER A 88 -27.24 -14.91 9.84
N LYS A 89 -27.38 -15.58 8.69
CA LYS A 89 -26.24 -15.97 7.84
C LYS A 89 -25.53 -14.76 7.22
N CYS A 90 -26.30 -13.75 6.78
CA CYS A 90 -25.73 -12.53 6.21
C CYS A 90 -24.98 -11.70 7.26
N ILE A 91 -25.56 -11.51 8.44
CA ILE A 91 -24.94 -10.81 9.59
C ILE A 91 -23.63 -11.50 9.97
N GLU A 92 -23.67 -12.83 10.16
CA GLU A 92 -22.49 -13.61 10.51
C GLU A 92 -21.40 -13.53 9.44
N ASN A 93 -21.77 -13.55 8.15
CA ASN A 93 -20.82 -13.43 7.06
C ASN A 93 -20.09 -12.08 7.02
N GLU A 94 -20.80 -10.96 7.21
CA GLU A 94 -20.16 -9.64 7.22
C GLU A 94 -19.20 -9.47 8.40
N ILE A 95 -19.59 -9.92 9.60
CA ILE A 95 -18.73 -9.91 10.79
C ILE A 95 -17.46 -10.74 10.54
N LEU A 96 -17.62 -11.97 10.03
CA LEU A 96 -16.48 -12.83 9.71
C LEU A 96 -15.59 -12.26 8.61
N MET A 97 -16.15 -11.57 7.62
CA MET A 97 -15.40 -10.91 6.56
C MET A 97 -14.54 -9.77 7.12
N ASN A 98 -15.08 -8.98 8.06
CA ASN A 98 -14.31 -7.94 8.75
C ASN A 98 -13.15 -8.52 9.54
N ILE A 99 -13.42 -9.51 10.40
CA ILE A 99 -12.41 -10.18 11.23
C ILE A 99 -11.27 -10.75 10.36
N ARG A 100 -11.59 -11.39 9.23
CA ARG A 100 -10.58 -11.92 8.29
C ARG A 100 -9.73 -10.83 7.66
N THR A 101 -10.32 -9.68 7.36
CA THR A 101 -9.63 -8.53 6.78
C THR A 101 -8.70 -7.89 7.82
N ASN A 102 -9.19 -7.65 9.03
CA ASN A 102 -8.40 -7.10 10.12
C ASN A 102 -7.29 -8.04 10.62
N LYS A 103 -7.45 -9.36 10.51
CA LYS A 103 -6.36 -10.31 10.80
C LYS A 103 -5.13 -10.10 9.90
N LYS A 104 -5.29 -9.60 8.67
CA LYS A 104 -4.14 -9.22 7.81
C LYS A 104 -3.44 -7.97 8.33
N ASN A 105 -4.18 -7.07 8.96
CA ASN A 105 -3.66 -5.83 9.52
C ASN A 105 -3.04 -6.01 10.92
N LYS A 106 -3.26 -7.14 11.60
CA LYS A 106 -2.66 -7.45 12.91
C LYS A 106 -1.13 -7.51 12.94
N VAL A 107 -0.47 -7.55 11.77
CA VAL A 107 1.00 -7.51 11.67
C VAL A 107 1.52 -6.06 11.68
N GLN A 108 0.64 -5.07 11.59
CA GLN A 108 1.02 -3.67 11.66
C GLN A 108 1.29 -3.30 13.13
N VAL A 109 2.49 -2.79 13.38
CA VAL A 109 2.88 -2.18 14.65
C VAL A 109 2.96 -0.67 14.44
N SER A 110 2.56 0.13 15.43
CA SER A 110 2.72 1.56 15.34
C SER A 110 4.20 1.90 15.53
N LEU A 111 4.71 2.84 14.74
CA LEU A 111 6.10 3.31 14.92
C LEU A 111 6.29 4.03 16.26
N GLN A 112 5.20 4.49 16.86
CA GLN A 112 5.17 5.17 18.14
C GLN A 112 4.99 4.20 19.32
N ASP A 113 4.75 2.90 19.05
CA ASP A 113 4.63 1.93 20.13
C ASP A 113 5.97 1.82 20.88
N PRO A 114 5.96 1.86 22.23
CA PRO A 114 7.17 1.73 23.02
C PRO A 114 7.73 0.31 22.88
N ILE A 115 9.02 0.21 22.59
CA ILE A 115 9.75 -1.06 22.46
C ILE A 115 10.60 -1.36 23.71
N GLY A 116 10.76 -0.39 24.60
CA GLY A 116 11.54 -0.53 25.83
C GLY A 116 11.74 0.81 26.53
N MET A 117 12.61 0.81 27.54
CA MET A 117 13.04 2.00 28.26
C MET A 117 14.55 2.19 28.08
N ASP A 118 15.00 3.44 28.03
CA ASP A 118 16.42 3.77 28.08
C ASP A 118 17.00 3.60 29.50
N LYS A 119 18.28 3.94 29.67
CA LYS A 119 18.96 3.87 30.99
C LYS A 119 18.47 4.91 32.00
N GLU A 120 17.73 5.91 31.53
CA GLU A 120 17.20 7.04 32.32
C GLU A 120 15.71 6.87 32.64
N GLY A 121 15.08 5.81 32.09
CA GLY A 121 13.68 5.47 32.32
C GLY A 121 12.71 6.07 31.30
N ASN A 122 13.19 6.72 30.24
CA ASN A 122 12.34 7.24 29.18
C ASN A 122 11.93 6.11 28.23
N GLU A 123 10.69 6.14 27.74
CA GLU A 123 10.19 5.19 26.76
C GLU A 123 10.88 5.41 25.40
N ILE A 124 11.40 4.34 24.81
CA ILE A 124 11.96 4.33 23.46
C ILE A 124 10.89 3.76 22.53
N SER A 125 10.59 4.48 21.45
CA SER A 125 9.65 4.02 20.42
C SER A 125 10.38 3.43 19.21
N LEU A 126 9.66 2.70 18.36
CA LEU A 126 10.23 2.07 17.18
C LEU A 126 10.80 3.12 16.19
N ILE A 127 10.19 4.31 16.10
CA ILE A 127 10.68 5.41 15.24
C ILE A 127 12.06 5.93 15.67
N ASP A 128 12.40 5.84 16.95
CA ASP A 128 13.68 6.32 17.48
C ASP A 128 14.84 5.39 17.10
N VAL A 129 14.54 4.12 16.84
CA VAL A 129 15.51 3.10 16.43
C VAL A 129 15.64 3.00 14.91
N LEU A 130 14.56 3.30 14.18
CA LEU A 130 14.54 3.29 12.72
C LEU A 130 15.28 4.51 12.16
N GLY A 131 16.61 4.44 12.14
CA GLY A 131 17.45 5.40 11.42
C GLY A 131 17.52 5.12 9.91
N THR A 132 17.76 6.17 9.13
CA THR A 132 18.36 6.03 7.80
C THR A 132 19.84 5.66 7.95
N ASP A 133 20.39 4.93 6.98
CA ASP A 133 21.83 4.64 6.96
C ASP A 133 22.61 5.96 7.13
N ILE A 134 23.44 6.04 8.16
CA ILE A 134 24.11 7.29 8.60
C ILE A 134 24.92 7.89 7.45
N ASP A 135 25.49 7.00 6.63
CA ASP A 135 26.35 7.35 5.52
C ASP A 135 25.57 7.70 4.24
N TYR A 136 24.24 7.51 4.18
CA TYR A 136 23.47 7.76 2.95
C TYR A 136 23.64 9.18 2.42
N ILE A 137 23.65 10.18 3.30
CA ILE A 137 23.84 11.58 2.89
C ILE A 137 25.29 11.81 2.43
N ILE A 138 26.25 11.23 3.15
CA ILE A 138 27.68 11.36 2.86
C ILE A 138 27.99 10.72 1.50
N ASP A 139 27.51 9.51 1.26
CA ASP A 139 27.65 8.76 0.00
C ASP A 139 27.04 9.52 -1.18
N GLN A 140 25.86 10.13 -1.00
CA GLN A 140 25.22 10.92 -2.04
C GLN A 140 26.03 12.18 -2.38
N VAL A 141 26.60 12.84 -1.38
CA VAL A 141 27.46 14.01 -1.58
C VAL A 141 28.78 13.60 -2.24
N GLU A 142 29.43 12.54 -1.75
CA GLU A 142 30.66 12.02 -2.34
C GLU A 142 30.45 11.60 -3.81
N LEU A 143 29.38 10.87 -4.10
CA LEU A 143 29.03 10.45 -5.45
C LEU A 143 28.86 11.66 -6.38
N LYS A 144 28.15 12.71 -5.94
CA LYS A 144 28.00 13.95 -6.73
C LYS A 144 29.34 14.61 -7.01
N VAL A 145 30.23 14.69 -6.01
CA VAL A 145 31.58 15.24 -6.18
C VAL A 145 32.39 14.40 -7.17
N GLN A 146 32.35 13.07 -7.06
CA GLN A 146 33.04 12.15 -7.97
C GLN A 146 32.51 12.28 -9.42
N ILE A 147 31.20 12.42 -9.60
CA ILE A 147 30.58 12.65 -10.92
C ILE A 147 31.05 13.97 -11.52
N GLY A 148 31.07 15.06 -10.73
CA GLY A 148 31.57 16.36 -11.19
C GLY A 148 33.02 16.28 -11.68
N LYS A 149 33.90 15.65 -10.89
CA LYS A 149 35.30 15.40 -11.27
C LYS A 149 35.41 14.59 -12.56
N LEU A 150 34.59 13.55 -12.73
CA LEU A 150 34.60 12.74 -13.96
C LEU A 150 34.31 13.61 -15.19
N TYR A 151 33.28 14.47 -15.15
CA TYR A 151 32.95 15.35 -16.28
C TYR A 151 34.04 16.38 -16.57
N GLU A 152 34.68 16.94 -15.53
CA GLU A 152 35.81 17.85 -15.71
C GLU A 152 36.99 17.16 -16.44
N GLN A 153 37.33 15.94 -16.03
CA GLN A 153 38.41 15.17 -16.64
C GLN A 153 38.07 14.70 -18.06
N LEU A 154 36.80 14.36 -18.33
CA LEU A 154 36.34 14.09 -19.70
C LEU A 154 36.58 15.27 -20.62
N ASP A 155 36.37 16.50 -20.14
CA ASP A 155 36.47 17.73 -20.93
C ASP A 155 37.91 18.18 -21.12
N LYS A 156 38.75 17.96 -20.11
CA LYS A 156 40.17 18.34 -20.11
C LYS A 156 41.05 17.39 -20.92
N ILE A 157 40.80 16.08 -20.85
CA ILE A 157 41.72 15.05 -21.36
C ILE A 157 41.31 14.54 -22.74
N LEU A 158 40.01 14.37 -22.98
CA LEU A 158 39.52 13.73 -24.19
C LEU A 158 39.33 14.76 -25.31
N THR A 159 39.70 14.36 -26.51
CA THR A 159 39.29 15.11 -27.71
C THR A 159 37.77 15.05 -27.88
N LYS A 160 37.17 16.02 -28.60
CA LYS A 160 35.72 16.04 -28.89
C LYS A 160 35.18 14.68 -29.37
N ARG A 161 35.91 14.03 -30.28
CA ARG A 161 35.55 12.71 -30.85
C ARG A 161 35.65 11.57 -29.81
N GLU A 162 36.66 11.60 -28.95
CA GLU A 162 36.81 10.62 -27.86
C GLU A 162 35.72 10.79 -26.81
N LYS A 163 35.45 12.03 -26.40
CA LYS A 163 34.38 12.39 -25.45
C LYS A 163 33.03 11.93 -25.97
N GLU A 164 32.69 12.23 -27.22
CA GLU A 164 31.42 11.84 -27.84
C GLU A 164 31.23 10.30 -27.85
N ILE A 165 32.27 9.54 -28.21
CA ILE A 165 32.20 8.07 -28.20
C ILE A 165 32.02 7.53 -26.77
N VAL A 166 32.75 8.05 -25.79
CA VAL A 166 32.63 7.64 -24.38
C VAL A 166 31.24 7.98 -23.83
N GLN A 167 30.74 9.19 -24.10
CA GLN A 167 29.44 9.64 -23.65
C GLN A 167 28.29 8.77 -24.20
N LEU A 168 28.32 8.43 -25.49
CA LEU A 168 27.34 7.54 -26.10
C LEU A 168 27.49 6.09 -25.60
N ARG A 169 28.72 5.61 -25.40
CA ARG A 169 29.00 4.23 -24.99
C ARG A 169 28.48 3.92 -23.59
N TYR A 170 28.68 4.85 -22.65
CA TYR A 170 28.35 4.66 -21.24
C TYR A 170 27.05 5.36 -20.82
N GLY A 171 26.33 5.97 -21.76
CA GLY A 171 25.05 6.61 -21.47
C GLY A 171 25.18 7.87 -20.61
N LEU A 172 26.27 8.61 -20.76
CA LEU A 172 26.48 9.91 -20.08
C LEU A 172 25.71 11.05 -20.78
N THR A 173 24.62 10.71 -21.47
CA THR A 173 23.74 11.63 -22.19
C THR A 173 22.30 11.16 -22.03
N GLN A 174 21.35 12.07 -22.26
CA GLN A 174 19.92 11.77 -22.24
C GLN A 174 19.50 10.67 -23.23
N SER A 175 20.34 10.32 -24.21
CA SER A 175 20.06 9.32 -25.23
C SER A 175 20.34 7.87 -24.81
N GLY A 176 20.76 7.64 -23.56
CA GLY A 176 21.12 6.32 -23.04
C GLY A 176 22.44 5.77 -23.60
N TYR A 177 22.75 4.52 -23.25
CA TYR A 177 23.96 3.84 -23.73
C TYR A 177 23.78 3.30 -25.15
N LYS A 178 24.89 3.17 -25.89
CA LYS A 178 24.93 2.62 -27.25
C LYS A 178 26.02 1.58 -27.43
N THR A 179 25.75 0.59 -28.27
CA THR A 179 26.74 -0.39 -28.70
C THR A 179 27.78 0.24 -29.63
N GLN A 180 28.98 -0.35 -29.71
CA GLN A 180 30.00 0.11 -30.68
C GLN A 180 29.50 0.10 -32.12
N ARG A 181 28.58 -0.82 -32.49
CA ARG A 181 27.99 -0.91 -33.83
C ARG A 181 27.05 0.26 -34.09
N GLU A 182 26.19 0.60 -33.12
CA GLU A 182 25.29 1.75 -33.24
C GLU A 182 26.06 3.08 -33.27
N ILE A 183 27.12 3.20 -32.46
CA ILE A 183 28.00 4.38 -32.49
C ILE A 183 28.72 4.48 -33.85
N ALA A 184 29.21 3.36 -34.38
CA ALA A 184 29.87 3.29 -35.68
C ALA A 184 28.95 3.74 -36.82
N GLN A 185 27.70 3.27 -36.81
CA GLN A 185 26.66 3.70 -37.75
C GLN A 185 26.37 5.20 -37.61
N LYS A 186 26.19 5.68 -36.37
CA LYS A 186 25.89 7.10 -36.10
C LYS A 186 27.00 8.06 -36.52
N LEU A 187 28.26 7.65 -36.35
CA LEU A 187 29.44 8.48 -36.62
C LEU A 187 30.08 8.22 -37.99
N GLU A 188 29.44 7.37 -38.81
CA GLU A 188 29.89 6.96 -40.16
C GLU A 188 31.35 6.47 -40.18
N ILE A 189 31.71 5.62 -39.23
CA ILE A 189 33.05 5.04 -39.10
C ILE A 189 32.98 3.54 -38.84
N SER A 190 34.10 2.83 -39.00
CA SER A 190 34.11 1.39 -38.73
C SER A 190 33.97 1.07 -37.23
N ARG A 191 33.28 -0.03 -36.91
CA ARG A 191 33.17 -0.54 -35.53
C ARG A 191 34.54 -0.81 -34.88
N SER A 192 35.52 -1.27 -35.68
CA SER A 192 36.90 -1.44 -35.21
C SER A 192 37.53 -0.10 -34.83
N TYR A 193 37.27 0.96 -35.60
CA TYR A 193 37.77 2.29 -35.30
C TYR A 193 37.16 2.87 -34.01
N VAL A 194 35.84 2.71 -33.81
CA VAL A 194 35.18 3.05 -32.53
C VAL A 194 35.84 2.34 -31.36
N SER A 195 36.07 1.03 -31.47
CA SER A 195 36.71 0.24 -30.41
C SER A 195 38.14 0.72 -30.09
N ARG A 196 38.92 1.09 -31.11
CA ARG A 196 40.27 1.66 -30.90
C ARG A 196 40.21 3.01 -30.18
N ILE A 197 39.27 3.88 -30.55
CA ILE A 197 39.11 5.19 -29.90
C ILE A 197 38.66 5.02 -28.45
N GLU A 198 37.65 4.17 -28.18
CA GLU A 198 37.17 3.84 -26.83
C GLU A 198 38.33 3.35 -25.95
N LYS A 199 39.10 2.37 -26.42
CA LYS A 199 40.25 1.82 -25.67
C LYS A 199 41.31 2.89 -25.38
N ARG A 200 41.58 3.79 -26.33
CA ARG A 200 42.53 4.89 -26.15
C ARG A 200 42.02 5.91 -25.14
N ALA A 201 40.75 6.32 -25.25
CA ALA A 201 40.11 7.27 -24.34
C ALA A 201 40.12 6.75 -22.89
N LEU A 202 39.71 5.50 -22.68
CA LEU A 202 39.73 4.86 -21.35
C LEU A 202 41.15 4.76 -20.78
N LYS A 203 42.16 4.50 -21.62
CA LYS A 203 43.55 4.47 -21.17
C LYS A 203 44.03 5.85 -20.70
N LYS A 204 43.64 6.93 -21.38
CA LYS A 204 43.93 8.31 -20.97
C LYS A 204 43.26 8.63 -19.63
N LEU A 205 41.95 8.40 -19.52
CA LEU A 205 41.18 8.64 -18.29
C LEU A 205 41.75 7.86 -17.11
N ARG A 206 42.07 6.58 -17.30
CA ARG A 206 42.64 5.73 -16.23
C ARG A 206 43.99 6.22 -15.74
N LYS A 207 44.81 6.83 -16.62
CA LYS A 207 46.12 7.35 -16.23
C LYS A 207 45.95 8.56 -15.30
N GLU A 208 45.08 9.49 -15.68
CA GLU A 208 44.88 10.74 -14.93
C GLU A 208 44.11 10.54 -13.61
N LEU A 209 43.05 9.72 -13.64
CA LEU A 209 42.28 9.41 -12.44
C LEU A 209 43.09 8.61 -11.41
N LYS A 210 44.16 7.92 -11.84
CA LYS A 210 45.09 7.24 -10.92
C LYS A 210 46.11 8.20 -10.31
N SER A 211 46.57 9.21 -11.04
CA SER A 211 47.51 10.20 -10.53
C SER A 211 46.87 11.13 -9.49
N GLU A 212 45.60 11.49 -9.65
CA GLU A 212 44.88 12.30 -8.64
C GLU A 212 44.59 11.53 -7.35
N LYS A 213 44.43 10.20 -7.43
CA LYS A 213 44.21 9.33 -6.27
C LYS A 213 45.48 9.11 -5.43
N SER A 214 46.65 9.47 -5.94
CA SER A 214 47.93 9.43 -5.21
C SER A 214 48.33 10.78 -4.60
N LEU A 215 47.52 11.82 -4.82
CA LEU A 215 47.74 13.19 -4.32
C LEU A 215 46.75 13.59 -3.21
N ASN A 216 45.76 12.75 -2.92
CA ASN A 216 44.87 12.82 -1.76
C ASN A 216 45.07 11.57 -0.91
#